data_AF-A0A0F9FV52-F1
#
_entry.id   AF-A0A0F9FV52-F1
#
_cell.length_a   1.000
_cell.length_b   1.000
_cell.length_c   1.000
_cell.angle_alpha   90.00
_cell.angle_beta   90.00
_cell.angle_gamma   90.00
#
_symmetry.space_group_name_H-M   'P 1'
#
loop_
_entity.id
_entity.type
_entity.pdbx_description
1 polymer ?
#
loop_
_entity_poly.entity_id
_entity_poly.type
_entity_poly.pdbx_seq_one_letter_code
_entity_poly.pdbx_strand_id
1 'polypeptide(L)'
;TPKEYPRPFGSSKAITRRDHWDVTHSDLIIVNAHGRGEGGVGRATVCEMAWAWDHQIPIILVVDKGDPFQDHVFIKEFALEVVPTLGIAIGLARTLLNLDVRDATDHAKCC
;
A
#
# COMPACT_ATOMS: atom_id res chain seq x y z
N THR A 1 3.27 1.90 25.42
CA THR A 1 4.74 1.93 25.58
C THR A 1 5.36 2.32 24.26
N PRO A 2 6.36 3.22 24.22
CA PRO A 2 7.11 3.48 22.99
C PRO A 2 7.65 2.15 22.46
N LYS A 3 7.40 1.85 21.19
CA LYS A 3 7.91 0.63 20.56
C LYS A 3 9.42 0.81 20.40
N GLU A 4 10.20 0.06 21.15
CA GLU A 4 11.65 0.14 21.13
C GLU A 4 12.18 -0.71 19.97
N TYR A 5 12.89 -0.06 19.04
CA TYR A 5 13.44 -0.72 17.86
C TYR A 5 14.97 -0.86 18.00
N PRO A 6 15.57 -1.98 17.57
CA PRO A 6 17.00 -2.22 17.72
C PRO A 6 17.83 -1.21 16.90
N ARG A 7 18.88 -0.65 17.49
CA ARG A 7 19.83 0.25 16.81
C ARG A 7 20.79 -0.55 15.91
N PRO A 8 21.26 0.01 14.77
CA PRO A 8 21.14 1.40 14.34
C PRO A 8 19.81 1.75 13.62
N PHE A 9 19.06 0.75 13.14
CA PHE A 9 17.90 0.96 12.27
C PHE A 9 16.61 1.33 12.99
N GLY A 10 16.60 1.32 14.33
CA GLY A 10 15.44 1.63 15.14
C GLY A 10 15.21 3.09 15.50
N SER A 11 16.09 4.00 15.08
CA SER A 11 15.83 5.44 15.27
C SER A 11 14.73 5.93 14.32
N SER A 12 13.93 6.92 14.73
CA SER A 12 12.90 7.51 13.85
C SER A 12 13.48 7.96 12.50
N LYS A 13 14.70 8.53 12.50
CA LYS A 13 15.40 8.93 11.27
C LYS A 13 15.72 7.73 10.37
N ALA A 14 16.17 6.61 10.94
CA ALA A 14 16.49 5.42 10.16
C ALA A 14 15.22 4.76 9.60
N ILE A 15 14.16 4.67 10.41
CA ILE A 15 12.86 4.12 10.00
C ILE A 15 12.30 4.94 8.84
N THR A 16 12.11 6.26 9.02
CA THR A 16 11.54 7.12 7.97
C THR A 16 12.39 7.14 6.71
N ARG A 17 13.72 7.10 6.82
CA ARG A 17 14.60 7.10 5.64
C ARG A 17 14.54 5.78 4.88
N ARG A 18 14.40 4.67 5.59
CA ARG A 18 14.19 3.35 4.98
C ARG A 18 12.83 3.29 4.30
N ASP A 19 11.75 3.69 4.97
CA ASP A 19 10.41 3.63 4.41
C ASP A 19 10.28 4.54 3.17
N HIS A 20 10.89 5.74 3.19
CA HIS A 20 11.00 6.58 2.00
C HIS A 20 11.78 5.90 0.86
N TRP A 21 12.92 5.26 1.17
CA TRP A 21 13.70 4.54 0.18
C TRP A 21 12.92 3.38 -0.45
N ASP A 22 12.26 2.57 0.40
CA ASP A 22 11.44 1.43 -0.03
C ASP A 22 10.31 1.90 -0.96
N VAL A 23 9.60 2.98 -0.59
CA VAL A 23 8.56 3.56 -1.44
C VAL A 23 9.12 4.04 -2.76
N THR A 24 10.16 4.88 -2.75
CA THR A 24 10.68 5.57 -3.95
C THR A 24 11.45 4.67 -4.92
N HIS A 25 11.72 3.42 -4.54
CA HIS A 25 12.37 2.42 -5.38
C HIS A 25 11.48 1.20 -5.68
N SER A 26 10.20 1.24 -5.26
CA SER A 26 9.23 0.20 -5.59
C SER A 26 8.68 0.39 -7.00
N ASP A 27 8.35 -0.70 -7.69
CA ASP A 27 7.64 -0.65 -8.98
C ASP A 27 6.16 -0.31 -8.81
N LEU A 28 5.59 -0.62 -7.63
CA LEU A 28 4.20 -0.40 -7.25
C LEU A 28 4.09 -0.50 -5.72
N ILE A 29 3.17 0.26 -5.11
CA ILE A 29 2.82 0.06 -3.70
C ILE A 29 1.34 -0.33 -3.53
N ILE A 30 1.09 -1.27 -2.60
CA ILE A 30 -0.25 -1.61 -2.13
C ILE A 30 -0.43 -0.96 -0.75
N VAL A 31 -1.42 -0.09 -0.64
CA VAL A 31 -1.76 0.59 0.61
C VAL A 31 -2.96 -0.09 1.23
N ASN A 32 -2.76 -0.80 2.35
CA ASN A 32 -3.83 -1.55 2.99
C ASN A 32 -4.50 -0.77 4.14
N ALA A 33 -5.69 -0.24 3.87
CA ALA A 33 -6.57 0.49 4.80
C ALA A 33 -7.79 -0.33 5.27
N HIS A 34 -7.92 -1.60 4.83
CA HIS A 34 -9.06 -2.45 5.17
C HIS A 34 -9.24 -2.63 6.69
N GLY A 35 -10.48 -2.53 7.18
CA GLY A 35 -10.82 -2.78 8.58
C GLY A 35 -10.39 -1.70 9.57
N ARG A 36 -9.96 -0.52 9.10
CA ARG A 36 -9.48 0.56 10.00
C ARG A 36 -10.58 1.46 10.56
N GLY A 37 -11.80 1.40 10.02
CA GLY A 37 -12.95 2.20 10.49
C GLY A 37 -12.78 3.72 10.29
N GLU A 38 -13.59 4.54 10.98
CA GLU A 38 -13.51 6.01 10.95
C GLU A 38 -12.14 6.51 11.43
N GLY A 39 -11.22 6.66 10.49
CA GLY A 39 -9.80 6.96 10.75
C GLY A 39 -8.88 6.60 9.60
N GLY A 40 -9.33 5.73 8.67
CA GLY A 40 -8.63 5.42 7.42
C GLY A 40 -7.18 4.97 7.63
N VAL A 41 -6.31 5.23 6.65
CA VAL A 41 -4.87 5.02 6.80
C VAL A 41 -4.25 6.00 7.79
N GLY A 42 -3.16 5.59 8.45
CA GLY A 42 -2.44 6.48 9.37
C GLY A 42 -1.80 7.67 8.64
N ARG A 43 -1.51 8.76 9.38
CA ARG A 43 -0.80 9.95 8.86
C ARG A 43 0.52 9.61 8.15
N ALA A 44 1.23 8.59 8.65
CA ALA A 44 2.46 8.09 8.04
C ALA A 44 2.20 7.52 6.63
N THR A 45 1.14 6.75 6.45
CA THR A 45 0.76 6.16 5.16
C THR A 45 0.37 7.21 4.13
N VAL A 46 -0.29 8.31 4.54
CA VAL A 46 -0.55 9.42 3.61
C VAL A 46 0.76 10.06 3.13
N CYS A 47 1.80 10.13 3.99
CA CYS A 47 3.12 10.61 3.57
C CYS A 47 3.78 9.65 2.57
N GLU A 48 3.68 8.34 2.81
CA GLU A 48 4.17 7.30 1.90
C GLU A 48 3.46 7.37 0.54
N MET A 49 2.14 7.58 0.52
CA MET A 49 1.37 7.79 -0.71
C MET A 49 1.82 9.05 -1.45
N ALA A 50 2.09 10.15 -0.74
CA ALA A 50 2.57 11.38 -1.36
C ALA A 50 3.97 11.19 -1.99
N TRP A 51 4.86 10.42 -1.35
CA TRP A 51 6.17 10.09 -1.94
C TRP A 51 6.04 9.23 -3.20
N ALA A 52 5.17 8.21 -3.16
CA ALA A 52 4.89 7.38 -4.33
C ALA A 52 4.31 8.19 -5.49
N TRP A 53 3.33 9.06 -5.22
CA TRP A 53 2.75 9.94 -6.24
C TRP A 53 3.79 10.88 -6.85
N ASP A 54 4.62 11.53 -6.03
CA ASP A 54 5.70 12.42 -6.50
C ASP A 54 6.71 11.68 -7.40
N HIS A 55 7.00 10.40 -7.09
CA HIS A 55 7.88 9.54 -7.88
C HIS A 55 7.18 8.79 -9.02
N GLN A 56 5.91 9.07 -9.27
CA GLN A 56 5.09 8.42 -10.32
C GLN A 56 5.01 6.89 -10.16
N ILE A 57 5.00 6.43 -8.91
CA ILE A 57 4.87 5.01 -8.55
C ILE A 57 3.39 4.68 -8.37
N PRO A 58 2.84 3.70 -9.11
CA PRO A 58 1.45 3.30 -9.01
C PRO A 58 1.04 2.90 -7.58
N ILE A 59 -0.14 3.37 -7.16
CA ILE A 59 -0.70 3.09 -5.83
C ILE A 59 -2.02 2.33 -6.01
N ILE A 60 -2.11 1.14 -5.42
CA ILE A 60 -3.39 0.43 -5.26
C ILE A 60 -3.82 0.60 -3.80
N LEU A 61 -4.93 1.29 -3.57
CA LEU A 61 -5.51 1.45 -2.24
C LEU A 61 -6.53 0.34 -1.96
N VAL A 62 -6.32 -0.40 -0.88
CA VAL A 62 -7.31 -1.32 -0.32
C VAL A 62 -8.07 -0.60 0.77
N VAL A 63 -9.38 -0.42 0.62
CA VAL A 63 -10.20 0.28 1.62
C VAL A 63 -11.61 -0.28 1.61
N ASP A 64 -12.28 -0.27 2.77
CA ASP A 64 -13.66 -0.75 2.86
C ASP A 64 -14.60 0.06 1.97
N LYS A 65 -15.53 -0.65 1.31
CA LYS A 65 -16.48 0.00 0.40
C LYS A 65 -17.32 1.01 1.19
N GLY A 66 -17.26 2.28 0.76
CA GLY A 66 -18.02 3.37 1.38
C GLY A 66 -17.27 4.08 2.52
N ASP A 67 -16.00 3.72 2.77
CA ASP A 67 -15.15 4.46 3.69
C ASP A 67 -14.88 5.88 3.13
N PRO A 68 -15.18 6.96 3.88
CA PRO A 68 -14.94 8.34 3.45
C PRO A 68 -13.49 8.65 3.08
N PHE A 69 -12.53 7.84 3.57
CA PHE A 69 -11.12 8.00 3.24
C PHE A 69 -10.86 7.94 1.73
N GLN A 70 -11.56 7.06 1.01
CA GLN A 70 -11.42 6.95 -0.46
C GLN A 70 -11.89 8.22 -1.19
N ASP A 71 -12.74 9.04 -0.54
CA ASP A 71 -13.37 10.21 -1.15
C ASP A 71 -12.57 11.50 -0.98
N HIS A 72 -11.54 11.49 -0.14
CA HIS A 72 -10.67 12.63 0.09
C HIS A 72 -9.91 13.01 -1.19
N VAL A 73 -9.82 14.32 -1.48
CA VAL A 73 -9.25 14.84 -2.74
C VAL A 73 -7.84 14.32 -3.03
N PHE A 74 -6.94 14.32 -2.05
CA PHE A 74 -5.60 13.74 -2.21
C PHE A 74 -5.63 12.23 -2.50
N ILE A 75 -6.56 11.48 -1.90
CA ILE A 75 -6.62 10.03 -2.07
C ILE A 75 -7.12 9.68 -3.47
N LYS A 76 -8.10 10.43 -3.99
CA LYS A 76 -8.56 10.34 -5.37
C LYS A 76 -7.47 10.65 -6.39
N GLU A 77 -6.56 11.55 -6.06
CA GLU A 77 -5.44 11.92 -6.94
C GLU A 77 -4.26 10.94 -6.84
N PHE A 78 -3.97 10.44 -5.64
CA PHE A 78 -2.82 9.57 -5.40
C PHE A 78 -3.06 8.13 -5.85
N ALA A 79 -4.26 7.60 -5.60
CA ALA A 79 -4.56 6.20 -5.91
C ALA A 79 -4.81 6.01 -7.41
N LEU A 80 -4.05 5.10 -8.03
CA LEU A 80 -4.35 4.63 -9.38
C LEU A 80 -5.65 3.81 -9.38
N GLU A 81 -5.79 2.92 -8.40
CA GLU A 81 -6.96 2.06 -8.23
C GLU A 81 -7.34 1.94 -6.75
N VAL A 82 -8.65 1.83 -6.50
CA VAL A 82 -9.22 1.65 -5.16
C VAL A 82 -10.07 0.38 -5.15
N VAL A 83 -9.74 -0.55 -4.25
CA VAL A 83 -10.36 -1.89 -4.22
C VAL A 83 -10.77 -2.31 -2.81
N PRO A 84 -11.82 -3.16 -2.67
CA PRO A 84 -12.36 -3.48 -1.35
C PRO A 84 -11.58 -4.55 -0.57
N THR A 85 -10.69 -5.30 -1.23
CA THR A 85 -9.98 -6.42 -0.60
C THR A 85 -8.53 -6.53 -1.08
N LEU A 86 -7.67 -7.06 -0.21
CA LEU A 86 -6.27 -7.29 -0.52
C LEU A 86 -6.07 -8.29 -1.67
N GLY A 87 -6.94 -9.30 -1.79
CA GLY A 87 -6.87 -10.29 -2.87
C GLY A 87 -7.03 -9.65 -4.25
N ILE A 88 -7.95 -8.69 -4.39
CA ILE A 88 -8.12 -7.94 -5.65
C ILE A 88 -6.88 -7.07 -5.92
N ALA A 89 -6.35 -6.39 -4.90
CA ALA A 89 -5.14 -5.57 -5.07
C ALA A 89 -3.93 -6.40 -5.54
N ILE A 90 -3.73 -7.59 -4.99
CA ILE A 90 -2.66 -8.50 -5.44
C ILE A 90 -2.86 -8.91 -6.91
N GLY A 91 -4.09 -9.23 -7.30
CA GLY A 91 -4.41 -9.57 -8.70
C GLY A 91 -4.12 -8.43 -9.68
N LEU A 92 -4.51 -7.20 -9.31
CA LEU A 92 -4.20 -6.00 -10.08
C LEU A 92 -2.71 -5.71 -10.12
N ALA A 93 -2.00 -5.81 -8.98
CA ALA A 93 -0.56 -5.60 -8.92
C ALA A 93 0.18 -6.56 -9.85
N ARG A 94 -0.19 -7.86 -9.86
CA ARG A 94 0.38 -8.84 -10.80
C ARG A 94 0.17 -8.43 -12.25
N THR A 95 -1.02 -7.95 -12.57
CA THR A 95 -1.35 -7.47 -13.93
C THR A 95 -0.50 -6.26 -14.31
N LEU A 96 -0.40 -5.25 -13.44
CA LEU A 96 0.39 -4.04 -13.67
C LEU A 96 1.89 -4.32 -13.79
N LEU A 97 2.39 -5.30 -13.05
CA LEU A 97 3.79 -5.75 -13.10
C LEU A 97 4.06 -6.77 -14.22
N ASN A 98 3.10 -7.02 -15.11
CA ASN A 98 3.20 -7.99 -16.21
C ASN A 98 3.61 -9.41 -15.75
N LEU A 99 3.19 -9.80 -14.55
CA LEU A 99 3.42 -11.15 -14.02
C LEU A 99 2.38 -12.11 -14.59
N ASP A 100 2.82 -13.31 -14.98
CA ASP A 100 1.92 -14.31 -15.58
C ASP A 100 0.79 -14.65 -14.60
N VAL A 101 -0.47 -14.55 -15.05
CA VAL A 101 -1.66 -14.75 -14.20
C VAL A 101 -1.89 -16.24 -13.88
N ARG A 102 -1.07 -17.13 -14.45
CA ARG A 102 -1.23 -18.59 -14.45
C ARG A 102 -1.02 -19.27 -13.09
N ASP A 103 -0.28 -18.66 -12.17
CA ASP A 103 0.17 -19.36 -10.94
C ASP A 103 -0.82 -19.35 -9.78
N ALA A 104 -1.87 -18.51 -9.81
CA ALA A 104 -2.78 -18.38 -8.65
C ALA A 104 -3.80 -19.52 -8.54
N THR A 105 -4.09 -20.23 -9.63
CA THR A 105 -5.10 -21.31 -9.66
C THR A 105 -4.51 -22.72 -9.51
N ASP A 106 -3.19 -22.90 -9.60
CA ASP A 106 -2.57 -24.23 -9.51
C ASP A 106 -2.39 -24.73 -8.07
N HIS A 107 -2.43 -23.84 -7.07
CA HIS A 107 -2.44 -24.26 -5.66
C HIS A 107 -3.79 -24.81 -5.18
N ALA A 108 -4.88 -24.63 -5.93
CA ALA A 108 -6.19 -25.18 -5.59
C ALA A 108 -6.34 -26.68 -5.97
N LYS A 109 -5.32 -27.31 -6.57
CA LYS A 109 -5.35 -28.73 -6.99
C LYS A 109 -4.49 -29.66 -6.13
N CYS A 110 -3.87 -29.17 -5.04
CA CYS A 110 -2.94 -29.96 -4.24
C CYS A 110 -3.45 -30.37 -2.84
N CYS A 111 -4.76 -30.31 -2.60
CA CYS A 111 -5.40 -30.83 -1.38
C CYS A 111 -6.45 -31.89 -1.72
#